data_AF-A0A6G1G0A2-F1
#
_entry.id   AF-A0A6G1G0A2-F1
#
_cell.length_a   1.000
_cell.length_b   1.000
_cell.length_c   1.000
_cell.angle_alpha   90.00
_cell.angle_beta   90.00
_cell.angle_gamma   90.00
#
_symmetry.space_group_name_H-M   'P 1'
#
loop_
_entity.id
_entity.type
_entity.pdbx_description
1 polymer ?
#
loop_
_entity_poly.entity_id
_entity_poly.type
_entity_poly.pdbx_seq_one_letter_code
_entity_poly.pdbx_strand_id
1 'polypeptide(L)'
;MDGDRQCPTSPPSMAFHMRHIQNPIGWGGWPIGLMAKTEIETEADTVAEISEQQVYGANQSNNPFAIQVAEEEATFSVVDNTRTPKTRTFGRGGGTIFRGRGQRGQGQRGGRGTFQRVDNGRNQRGGYDNRGGRGGRGGRRFGWRDDKPQRNRDPSVAVRPDWTLLEEIEFARLTKLNLDAGDAEDLESYGFLYYYDRVFDKQPGAKTSEKKLQLLERAAYNVTTSSDPIIQELSEKDEATIFATDNILSMLMCAPRSVYSWDVVLSKHGNKVFIDKREGSNLDMVTVNENATDAPLEISEGSKDSINNPGALMMEATHINQLFPLQVVNEVESQKKEMQNEHPFYNPSVETDPPASKAYRYRRFDLSLERDEEPLHLIVRTELDAVMKNSVGADQHLVMKALNEFDSKAQGSGGALDWRTKLQSQRGAVVATEMKNNSCKLARWTTQSILANADQMKLGFVSRANPKNTNDHILLGVLGYKPKDFATQMNLNLNNGWGIVRTICDMVLKGEDGKYVLIKDPNKQLLRLYQVPENTFEEDQDEVEAIPEEKDE
;
A
#
# COMPACT_ATOMS: atom_id res chain seq x y z
N MET A 1 7.44 12.00 -60.44
CA MET A 1 8.12 12.36 -61.70
C MET A 1 9.07 13.50 -61.37
N ASP A 2 10.09 13.21 -60.56
CA ASP A 2 11.41 12.67 -60.94
C ASP A 2 12.31 13.83 -61.40
N GLY A 3 13.50 14.05 -60.88
CA GLY A 3 14.27 13.28 -59.92
C GLY A 3 15.59 13.98 -59.57
N ASP A 4 16.22 13.44 -58.53
CA ASP A 4 17.45 13.85 -57.87
C ASP A 4 18.72 13.96 -58.73
N ARG A 5 19.70 14.72 -58.21
CA ARG A 5 21.04 14.19 -57.88
C ARG A 5 21.83 15.09 -56.91
N GLN A 6 22.38 14.45 -55.88
CA GLN A 6 23.13 14.99 -54.74
C GLN A 6 24.67 14.97 -54.91
N CYS A 7 25.35 15.63 -53.94
CA CYS A 7 26.65 15.35 -53.28
C CYS A 7 27.76 16.43 -53.44
N PRO A 8 28.71 16.57 -52.48
CA PRO A 8 28.52 17.06 -51.09
C PRO A 8 29.61 18.09 -50.65
N THR A 9 29.35 18.98 -49.68
CA THR A 9 30.44 19.67 -48.94
C THR A 9 30.08 19.86 -47.46
N SER A 10 31.05 19.52 -46.61
CA SER A 10 31.05 19.51 -45.13
C SER A 10 31.22 20.92 -44.51
N PRO A 11 30.87 21.11 -43.22
CA PRO A 11 30.54 22.41 -42.63
C PRO A 11 31.74 23.19 -42.05
N PRO A 12 31.63 24.52 -41.88
CA PRO A 12 32.65 25.31 -41.19
C PRO A 12 32.44 25.36 -39.66
N SER A 13 33.57 25.40 -38.96
CA SER A 13 33.77 25.36 -37.51
C SER A 13 33.05 26.46 -36.71
N MET A 14 32.34 26.08 -35.64
CA MET A 14 31.96 26.98 -34.54
C MET A 14 33.15 27.18 -33.58
N ALA A 15 33.65 28.41 -33.50
CA ALA A 15 34.61 28.83 -32.48
C ALA A 15 33.87 29.13 -31.15
N PHE A 16 34.19 28.38 -30.10
CA PHE A 16 33.72 28.65 -28.74
C PHE A 16 34.49 29.83 -28.12
N HIS A 17 33.73 30.82 -27.65
CA HIS A 17 34.21 31.97 -26.89
C HIS A 17 34.52 31.54 -25.44
N MET A 18 35.79 31.34 -25.10
CA MET A 18 36.22 31.19 -23.69
C MET A 18 36.44 32.56 -23.06
N ARG A 19 35.72 32.83 -21.96
CA ARG A 19 35.91 34.01 -21.12
C ARG A 19 37.25 33.90 -20.36
N HIS A 20 38.09 34.91 -20.52
CA HIS A 20 39.29 35.10 -19.71
C HIS A 20 38.92 35.33 -18.24
N ILE A 21 39.42 34.49 -17.34
CA ILE A 21 39.56 34.81 -15.91
C ILE A 21 40.99 35.27 -15.71
N GLN A 22 41.18 36.57 -15.47
CA GLN A 22 42.44 37.12 -14.99
C GLN A 22 42.56 36.83 -13.49
N ASN A 23 43.62 36.14 -13.09
CA ASN A 23 44.06 36.06 -11.70
C ASN A 23 45.43 36.75 -11.61
N PRO A 24 45.55 37.91 -10.95
CA PRO A 24 46.82 38.61 -10.83
C PRO A 24 47.61 38.02 -9.66
N ILE A 25 48.88 37.69 -9.91
CA ILE A 25 49.93 37.36 -8.94
C ILE A 25 49.96 35.87 -8.51
N GLY A 26 50.85 35.09 -9.16
CA GLY A 26 51.30 33.80 -8.67
C GLY A 26 51.70 32.84 -9.81
N TRP A 27 52.99 32.55 -9.96
CA TRP A 27 53.45 31.43 -10.78
C TRP A 27 53.18 30.13 -10.00
N GLY A 28 52.09 29.44 -10.33
CA GLY A 28 51.68 28.16 -9.72
C GLY A 28 51.28 27.15 -10.80
N GLY A 29 51.69 25.90 -10.63
CA GLY A 29 51.61 24.84 -11.65
C GLY A 29 50.21 24.41 -12.07
N TRP A 30 50.14 23.79 -13.25
CA TRP A 30 48.93 23.25 -13.87
C TRP A 30 48.46 21.97 -13.13
N PRO A 31 47.14 21.69 -13.06
CA PRO A 31 46.64 20.45 -12.49
C PRO A 31 46.92 19.27 -13.43
N ILE A 32 47.61 18.25 -12.91
CA ILE A 32 47.79 16.93 -13.54
C ILE A 32 46.75 16.00 -12.93
N GLY A 33 45.88 15.41 -13.75
CA GLY A 33 44.89 14.42 -13.34
C GLY A 33 45.22 13.05 -13.92
N LEU A 34 45.22 12.01 -13.09
CA LEU A 34 45.37 10.61 -13.51
C LEU A 34 43.98 10.03 -13.81
N MET A 35 43.81 9.35 -14.95
CA MET A 35 42.61 8.56 -15.24
C MET A 35 42.84 7.10 -14.82
N ALA A 36 41.99 6.57 -13.94
CA ALA A 36 41.93 5.14 -13.69
C ALA A 36 41.05 4.47 -14.77
N LYS A 37 41.59 3.48 -15.46
CA LYS A 37 40.86 2.63 -16.42
C LYS A 37 40.73 1.21 -15.88
N THR A 38 39.63 0.52 -16.22
CA THR A 38 39.32 -0.84 -15.77
C THR A 38 39.66 -1.93 -16.81
N GLU A 39 40.13 -1.55 -18.00
CA GLU A 39 40.49 -2.48 -19.08
C GLU A 39 41.75 -1.99 -19.81
N ILE A 40 42.66 -2.90 -20.16
CA ILE A 40 43.91 -2.62 -20.90
C ILE A 40 43.70 -3.00 -22.36
N GLU A 41 43.73 -2.02 -23.26
CA GLU A 41 43.72 -2.24 -24.71
C GLU A 41 45.04 -1.74 -25.33
N THR A 42 45.87 -2.69 -25.79
CA THR A 42 47.02 -2.54 -26.71
C THR A 42 48.36 -2.01 -26.16
N GLU A 43 49.46 -2.51 -26.74
CA GLU A 43 50.87 -2.32 -26.32
C GLU A 43 51.37 -0.86 -26.20
N ALA A 44 50.61 0.12 -26.70
CA ALA A 44 51.00 1.53 -26.66
C ALA A 44 50.89 2.17 -25.25
N ASP A 45 50.10 1.59 -24.34
CA ASP A 45 49.91 2.13 -22.98
C ASP A 45 51.08 1.80 -22.02
N THR A 46 51.92 0.82 -22.37
CA THR A 46 53.08 0.43 -21.53
C THR A 46 54.20 1.47 -21.50
N VAL A 47 54.30 2.33 -22.53
CA VAL A 47 55.35 3.34 -22.63
C VAL A 47 55.03 4.60 -21.80
N ALA A 48 53.75 4.88 -21.57
CA ALA A 48 53.31 6.02 -20.75
C ALA A 48 53.51 5.75 -19.24
N GLU A 49 53.29 4.52 -18.76
CA GLU A 49 53.47 4.15 -17.35
C GLU A 49 54.93 4.17 -16.87
N ILE A 50 55.91 3.99 -17.76
CA ILE A 50 57.33 4.00 -17.39
C ILE A 50 57.82 5.41 -17.06
N SER A 51 57.14 6.45 -17.55
CA SER A 51 57.56 7.85 -17.37
C SER A 51 57.17 8.46 -16.01
N GLU A 52 56.30 7.82 -15.23
CA GLU A 52 55.77 8.35 -13.97
C GLU A 52 55.98 7.44 -12.75
N GLN A 53 56.93 6.49 -12.81
CA GLN A 53 57.36 5.76 -11.61
C GLN A 53 58.16 6.67 -10.67
N GLN A 54 57.69 6.85 -9.44
CA GLN A 54 58.42 7.56 -8.40
C GLN A 54 59.73 6.84 -8.08
N VAL A 55 60.87 7.48 -8.39
CA VAL A 55 62.21 6.90 -8.23
C VAL A 55 62.66 6.79 -6.75
N TYR A 56 61.99 7.46 -5.80
CA TYR A 56 62.27 7.32 -4.37
C TYR A 56 61.02 7.53 -3.51
N GLY A 57 60.77 6.63 -2.54
CA GLY A 57 59.75 6.78 -1.49
C GLY A 57 58.60 5.76 -1.49
N ALA A 58 58.49 4.89 -2.49
CA ALA A 58 57.45 3.87 -2.57
C ALA A 58 57.87 2.57 -1.87
N ASN A 59 57.39 2.32 -0.65
CA ASN A 59 57.42 1.00 -0.01
C ASN A 59 56.01 0.41 -0.04
N GLN A 60 55.76 -0.56 -0.92
CA GLN A 60 54.47 -1.27 -1.04
C GLN A 60 54.09 -2.06 0.23
N SER A 61 55.03 -2.36 1.11
CA SER A 61 54.79 -3.17 2.31
C SER A 61 54.19 -2.42 3.50
N ASN A 62 54.10 -1.07 3.46
CA ASN A 62 53.63 -0.27 4.60
C ASN A 62 52.85 0.99 4.17
N ASN A 63 51.98 0.89 3.16
CA ASN A 63 51.08 1.97 2.77
C ASN A 63 49.73 1.86 3.52
N PRO A 64 49.41 2.75 4.49
CA PRO A 64 48.16 2.69 5.27
C PRO A 64 46.90 3.07 4.48
N PHE A 65 47.04 3.46 3.20
CA PHE A 65 45.94 3.85 2.32
C PHE A 65 45.77 2.92 1.10
N ALA A 66 46.49 1.79 1.04
CA ALA A 66 46.33 0.80 -0.02
C ALA A 66 45.14 -0.14 0.28
N ILE A 67 44.17 -0.19 -0.63
CA ILE A 67 43.10 -1.19 -0.60
C ILE A 67 43.66 -2.46 -1.23
N GLN A 68 43.94 -3.48 -0.41
CA GLN A 68 44.23 -4.82 -0.90
C GLN A 68 42.91 -5.49 -1.29
N VAL A 69 42.58 -5.45 -2.58
CA VAL A 69 41.51 -6.29 -3.13
C VAL A 69 42.06 -7.70 -3.18
N ALA A 70 41.53 -8.60 -2.35
CA ALA A 70 41.78 -10.03 -2.50
C ALA A 70 41.23 -10.46 -3.86
N GLU A 71 42.08 -11.03 -4.71
CA GLU A 71 41.68 -11.63 -5.97
C GLU A 71 40.75 -12.82 -5.70
N GLU A 72 39.43 -12.57 -5.69
CA GLU A 72 38.41 -13.62 -5.84
C GLU A 72 37.42 -13.19 -6.94
N GLU A 73 37.79 -13.63 -8.15
CA GLU A 73 36.97 -14.21 -9.21
C GLU A 73 35.78 -13.44 -9.79
N ALA A 74 35.89 -13.17 -11.10
CA ALA A 74 34.83 -12.88 -12.05
C ALA A 74 33.92 -14.11 -12.30
N THR A 75 33.34 -14.67 -11.24
CA THR A 75 32.35 -15.77 -11.28
C THR A 75 30.93 -15.33 -10.92
N PHE A 76 30.66 -14.02 -10.92
CA PHE A 76 29.31 -13.49 -10.78
C PHE A 76 28.63 -13.31 -12.14
N SER A 77 27.64 -14.16 -12.43
CA SER A 77 26.68 -13.90 -13.52
C SER A 77 25.59 -12.95 -13.04
N VAL A 78 25.36 -11.87 -13.79
CA VAL A 78 24.19 -10.99 -13.62
C VAL A 78 22.94 -11.80 -13.94
N VAL A 79 22.06 -11.99 -12.95
CA VAL A 79 20.76 -12.65 -13.15
C VAL A 79 19.73 -11.56 -13.45
N ASP A 80 19.17 -11.59 -14.65
CA ASP A 80 18.06 -10.73 -15.04
C ASP A 80 16.82 -11.03 -14.18
N ASN A 81 16.21 -9.99 -13.61
CA ASN A 81 15.08 -10.11 -12.68
C ASN A 81 13.72 -9.97 -13.39
N THR A 82 13.71 -10.11 -14.72
CA THR A 82 12.48 -10.19 -15.51
C THR A 82 11.75 -11.50 -15.19
N ARG A 83 10.56 -11.39 -14.59
CA ARG A 83 9.66 -12.52 -14.34
C ARG A 83 9.15 -13.04 -15.69
N THR A 84 9.84 -14.01 -16.29
CA THR A 84 9.25 -14.81 -17.37
C THR A 84 8.18 -15.74 -16.76
N PRO A 85 6.94 -15.78 -17.27
CA PRO A 85 5.90 -16.67 -16.77
C PRO A 85 6.22 -18.12 -17.18
N LYS A 86 6.64 -18.96 -16.24
CA LYS A 86 6.77 -20.40 -16.48
C LYS A 86 5.46 -21.11 -16.15
N THR A 87 4.86 -21.66 -17.20
CA THR A 87 3.77 -22.64 -17.19
C THR A 87 4.13 -23.84 -16.31
N ARG A 88 3.24 -24.21 -15.39
CA ARG A 88 3.38 -25.39 -14.51
C ARG A 88 2.78 -26.61 -15.19
N THR A 89 3.61 -27.46 -15.79
CA THR A 89 3.21 -28.82 -16.19
C THR A 89 3.34 -29.77 -15.00
N PHE A 90 2.26 -30.48 -14.69
CA PHE A 90 2.19 -31.53 -13.67
C PHE A 90 3.09 -32.72 -14.03
N GLY A 91 3.84 -33.24 -13.04
CA GLY A 91 4.60 -34.49 -13.16
C GLY A 91 4.69 -35.24 -11.84
N ARG A 92 4.03 -36.41 -11.78
CA ARG A 92 3.98 -37.37 -10.67
C ARG A 92 5.35 -38.02 -10.39
N GLY A 93 5.68 -38.13 -9.11
CA GLY A 93 6.10 -39.39 -8.50
C GLY A 93 7.60 -39.66 -8.33
N GLY A 94 7.95 -40.26 -7.18
CA GLY A 94 9.19 -41.01 -7.00
C GLY A 94 10.03 -40.56 -5.81
N GLY A 95 9.85 -41.21 -4.66
CA GLY A 95 10.68 -40.99 -3.47
C GLY A 95 12.10 -41.55 -3.59
N THR A 96 12.99 -41.11 -2.70
CA THR A 96 14.09 -41.95 -2.19
C THR A 96 14.60 -41.38 -0.86
N ILE A 97 14.73 -42.31 0.07
CA ILE A 97 15.32 -42.22 1.42
C ILE A 97 16.82 -42.44 1.29
N PHE A 98 17.66 -41.68 2.01
CA PHE A 98 18.98 -42.05 2.60
C PHE A 98 19.58 -40.75 3.20
N ARG A 99 20.20 -40.64 4.39
CA ARG A 99 20.97 -41.55 5.26
C ARG A 99 20.83 -41.10 6.71
N GLY A 100 20.79 -42.07 7.62
CA GLY A 100 21.14 -41.86 9.02
C GLY A 100 22.65 -41.85 9.26
N ARG A 101 23.07 -41.19 10.34
CA ARG A 101 24.18 -41.61 11.21
C ARG A 101 23.98 -40.97 12.58
N GLY A 102 23.70 -41.81 13.57
CA GLY A 102 23.70 -41.40 14.97
C GLY A 102 25.10 -41.46 15.57
N GLN A 103 25.32 -40.73 16.66
CA GLN A 103 26.10 -41.25 17.77
C GLN A 103 25.64 -40.60 19.09
N ARG A 104 25.42 -41.47 20.07
CA ARG A 104 25.05 -41.20 21.45
C ARG A 104 26.26 -40.71 22.27
N GLY A 105 26.00 -39.85 23.24
CA GLY A 105 26.81 -39.65 24.44
C GLY A 105 25.90 -39.26 25.60
N GLN A 106 25.75 -40.16 26.56
CA GLN A 106 24.90 -40.07 27.76
C GLN A 106 25.79 -39.94 29.01
N GLY A 107 25.30 -39.20 30.02
CA GLY A 107 25.73 -39.28 31.42
C GLY A 107 26.13 -37.91 31.99
N GLN A 108 25.77 -37.48 33.20
CA GLN A 108 25.08 -38.14 34.32
C GLN A 108 24.85 -37.07 35.42
N ARG A 109 23.79 -37.24 36.25
CA ARG A 109 23.59 -36.73 37.64
C ARG A 109 23.50 -35.21 37.84
N GLY A 110 22.53 -34.64 38.57
CA GLY A 110 21.69 -35.16 39.65
C GLY A 110 21.94 -34.31 40.92
N GLY A 111 20.91 -33.67 41.48
CA GLY A 111 21.04 -32.92 42.75
C GLY A 111 19.76 -32.19 43.16
N ARG A 112 18.95 -32.84 43.99
CA ARG A 112 17.83 -32.27 44.76
C ARG A 112 18.34 -31.62 46.06
N GLY A 113 17.66 -30.58 46.53
CA GLY A 113 17.62 -30.16 47.93
C GLY A 113 16.99 -28.77 48.06
N THR A 114 15.71 -28.62 48.44
CA THR A 114 15.11 -28.61 49.80
C THR A 114 14.74 -27.17 50.22
N PHE A 115 13.50 -27.05 50.70
CA PHE A 115 12.82 -25.89 51.26
C PHE A 115 13.51 -25.28 52.49
N GLN A 116 13.39 -23.95 52.68
CA GLN A 116 13.06 -23.38 54.00
C GLN A 116 12.46 -21.96 53.88
N ARG A 117 11.33 -21.78 54.61
CA ARG A 117 10.61 -20.53 54.90
C ARG A 117 11.30 -19.75 56.04
N VAL A 118 10.71 -18.57 56.36
CA VAL A 118 10.86 -17.69 57.55
C VAL A 118 11.62 -16.40 57.17
N ASP A 119 11.21 -15.16 57.45
CA ASP A 119 10.15 -14.60 58.31
C ASP A 119 9.68 -13.24 57.78
N ASN A 120 8.52 -12.83 58.28
CA ASN A 120 7.87 -11.54 58.12
C ASN A 120 8.26 -10.64 59.31
N GLY A 121 8.81 -9.45 59.07
CA GLY A 121 9.27 -8.53 60.13
C GLY A 121 9.04 -7.06 59.79
N ARG A 122 8.13 -6.45 60.55
CA ARG A 122 7.61 -5.07 60.46
C ARG A 122 8.63 -3.97 60.84
N ASN A 123 8.38 -2.80 60.24
CA ASN A 123 8.41 -1.43 60.78
C ASN A 123 9.71 -0.60 60.89
N GLN A 124 9.50 0.67 60.50
CA GLN A 124 9.98 1.95 61.06
C GLN A 124 11.06 2.77 60.31
N ARG A 125 10.53 3.78 59.59
CA ARG A 125 10.74 5.25 59.74
C ARG A 125 12.14 5.81 60.00
N GLY A 126 12.45 6.80 59.16
CA GLY A 126 13.39 7.92 59.40
C GLY A 126 14.76 7.65 58.80
N GLY A 127 15.44 8.56 58.12
CA GLY A 127 15.28 9.97 57.81
C GLY A 127 16.54 10.40 57.04
N TYR A 128 16.41 11.44 56.24
CA TYR A 128 17.46 12.28 55.65
C TYR A 128 18.93 11.87 55.83
N ASP A 129 19.64 11.66 54.71
CA ASP A 129 20.92 12.36 54.50
C ASP A 129 21.26 12.50 53.02
N ASN A 130 21.57 13.73 52.65
CA ASN A 130 21.94 14.17 51.31
C ASN A 130 23.36 14.73 51.43
N ARG A 131 24.38 13.99 50.97
CA ARG A 131 25.70 14.50 50.53
C ARG A 131 26.66 13.35 50.23
N GLY A 132 27.22 13.34 49.03
CA GLY A 132 28.46 12.62 48.74
C GLY A 132 28.44 11.86 47.43
N GLY A 133 28.58 12.59 46.32
CA GLY A 133 28.93 11.97 45.05
C GLY A 133 30.31 11.32 45.11
N ARG A 134 30.42 10.11 44.57
CA ARG A 134 31.61 9.60 43.88
C ARG A 134 31.21 8.41 43.01
N GLY A 135 31.48 8.57 41.71
CA GLY A 135 31.02 7.70 40.63
C GLY A 135 31.34 6.21 40.83
N GLY A 136 30.28 5.40 40.71
CA GLY A 136 30.36 4.00 40.31
C GLY A 136 29.76 3.89 38.91
N ARG A 137 30.59 3.44 37.96
CA ARG A 137 30.31 3.24 36.54
C ARG A 137 29.10 2.32 36.35
N GLY A 138 27.90 2.89 36.34
CA GLY A 138 26.70 2.25 35.80
C GLY A 138 26.80 2.25 34.29
N GLY A 139 26.99 1.06 33.72
CA GLY A 139 27.05 0.81 32.29
C GLY A 139 25.87 1.47 31.58
N ARG A 140 26.18 2.63 30.99
CA ARG A 140 25.44 3.25 29.90
C ARG A 140 25.27 2.18 28.82
N ARG A 141 24.14 1.48 28.81
CA ARG A 141 23.60 0.78 27.64
C ARG A 141 23.23 1.84 26.61
N PHE A 142 24.25 2.45 26.00
CA PHE A 142 24.12 3.24 24.79
C PHE A 142 23.90 2.27 23.62
N GLY A 143 22.87 2.54 22.83
CA GLY A 143 23.03 2.51 21.36
C GLY A 143 22.50 1.32 20.56
N TRP A 144 22.09 0.19 21.15
CA TRP A 144 21.72 -1.01 20.34
C TRP A 144 20.22 -1.26 20.23
N ARG A 145 19.37 -0.22 20.25
CA ARG A 145 17.92 -0.36 20.06
C ARG A 145 17.32 0.53 18.96
N ASP A 146 18.12 1.45 18.40
CA ASP A 146 17.67 2.41 17.40
C ASP A 146 18.21 2.17 15.98
N ASP A 147 19.12 1.22 15.79
CA ASP A 147 19.43 0.67 14.45
C ASP A 147 18.33 -0.32 14.05
N LYS A 148 17.10 0.17 13.92
CA LYS A 148 16.13 -0.52 13.08
C LYS A 148 16.61 -0.30 11.64
N PRO A 149 16.94 -1.36 10.88
CA PRO A 149 17.28 -1.19 9.47
C PRO A 149 16.16 -0.40 8.81
N GLN A 150 16.54 0.67 8.11
CA GLN A 150 15.61 1.52 7.39
C GLN A 150 14.82 0.62 6.45
N ARG A 151 13.50 0.55 6.67
CA ARG A 151 12.61 -0.28 5.88
C ARG A 151 12.43 0.41 4.54
N ASN A 152 13.36 0.16 3.64
CA ASN A 152 13.22 0.58 2.26
C ASN A 152 12.01 -0.17 1.70
N ARG A 153 11.00 0.61 1.31
CA ARG A 153 9.81 0.11 0.64
C ARG A 153 9.97 0.32 -0.85
N ASP A 154 9.35 -0.57 -1.60
CA ASP A 154 9.31 -0.49 -3.05
C ASP A 154 8.23 0.51 -3.50
N PRO A 155 8.51 1.28 -4.57
CA PRO A 155 7.50 2.14 -5.17
C PRO A 155 6.40 1.28 -5.82
N SER A 156 5.19 1.82 -5.88
CA SER A 156 4.05 1.13 -6.50
C SER A 156 4.13 1.10 -8.04
N VAL A 157 4.92 2.00 -8.61
CA VAL A 157 5.25 2.05 -10.03
C VAL A 157 6.68 2.57 -10.21
N ALA A 158 7.40 2.03 -11.18
CA ALA A 158 8.70 2.53 -11.58
C ALA A 158 8.52 3.80 -12.43
N VAL A 159 9.08 4.92 -11.96
CA VAL A 159 9.07 6.18 -12.70
C VAL A 159 9.99 6.04 -13.92
N ARG A 160 9.43 6.22 -15.12
CA ARG A 160 10.18 6.14 -16.38
C ARG A 160 10.85 7.50 -16.72
N PRO A 161 11.94 7.52 -17.50
CA PRO A 161 12.69 8.75 -17.80
C PRO A 161 11.94 9.82 -18.61
N ASP A 162 10.91 9.40 -19.34
CA ASP A 162 10.01 10.22 -20.15
C ASP A 162 8.88 10.88 -19.34
N TRP A 163 8.79 10.58 -18.03
CA TRP A 163 7.81 11.20 -17.15
C TRP A 163 8.26 12.59 -16.70
N THR A 164 7.38 13.58 -16.86
CA THR A 164 7.65 14.95 -16.46
C THR A 164 7.09 15.23 -15.08
N LEU A 165 7.96 15.52 -14.11
CA LEU A 165 7.54 15.91 -12.75
C LEU A 165 6.94 17.31 -12.77
N LEU A 166 5.68 17.44 -12.32
CA LEU A 166 4.98 18.72 -12.24
C LEU A 166 5.06 19.34 -10.85
N GLU A 167 4.76 18.56 -9.80
CA GLU A 167 4.69 19.07 -8.43
C GLU A 167 5.09 17.99 -7.42
N GLU A 168 5.79 18.41 -6.35
CA GLU A 168 5.99 17.60 -5.14
C GLU A 168 5.20 18.20 -3.96
N ILE A 169 4.33 17.39 -3.35
CA ILE A 169 3.41 17.84 -2.30
C ILE A 169 3.69 17.08 -1.00
N GLU A 170 4.35 17.75 -0.07
CA GLU A 170 4.58 17.20 1.27
C GLU A 170 3.27 17.08 2.06
N PHE A 171 3.15 16.03 2.89
CA PHE A 171 1.96 15.82 3.73
C PHE A 171 1.72 16.97 4.71
N ALA A 172 2.76 17.69 5.13
CA ALA A 172 2.63 18.89 5.97
C ALA A 172 1.84 20.03 5.28
N ARG A 173 1.83 20.08 3.95
CA ARG A 173 0.98 21.00 3.17
C ARG A 173 -0.45 20.47 3.13
N LEU A 174 -0.63 19.18 2.84
CA LEU A 174 -1.95 18.54 2.71
C LEU A 174 -2.79 18.63 3.99
N THR A 175 -2.18 18.39 5.15
CA THR A 175 -2.88 18.41 6.46
C THR A 175 -3.46 19.78 6.85
N LYS A 176 -3.04 20.87 6.20
CA LYS A 176 -3.53 22.24 6.45
C LYS A 176 -4.72 22.63 5.58
N LEU A 177 -5.04 21.83 4.57
CA LEU A 177 -6.15 22.09 3.65
C LEU A 177 -7.49 21.89 4.37
N ASN A 178 -8.49 22.63 3.94
CA ASN A 178 -9.83 22.56 4.50
C ASN A 178 -10.85 23.04 3.46
N LEU A 179 -11.84 22.22 3.17
CA LEU A 179 -12.96 22.52 2.29
C LEU A 179 -14.21 21.81 2.83
N ASP A 180 -15.31 22.52 2.97
CA ASP A 180 -16.60 21.91 3.27
C ASP A 180 -17.37 21.72 1.95
N ALA A 181 -17.69 20.47 1.62
CA ALA A 181 -18.41 20.12 0.39
C ALA A 181 -19.92 19.91 0.63
N GLY A 182 -20.41 20.13 1.86
CA GLY A 182 -21.81 19.93 2.21
C GLY A 182 -22.29 18.48 2.06
N ASP A 183 -23.61 18.32 1.95
CA ASP A 183 -24.24 17.02 1.68
C ASP A 183 -24.33 16.76 0.18
N ALA A 184 -24.06 15.53 -0.24
CA ALA A 184 -24.17 15.12 -1.63
C ALA A 184 -25.62 15.00 -2.10
N GLU A 185 -25.84 15.25 -3.39
CA GLU A 185 -27.07 14.94 -4.10
C GLU A 185 -27.02 13.52 -4.69
N ASP A 186 -28.04 12.71 -4.42
CA ASP A 186 -28.16 11.36 -4.98
C ASP A 186 -28.79 11.47 -6.38
N LEU A 187 -28.04 11.12 -7.43
CA LEU A 187 -28.52 11.19 -8.82
C LEU A 187 -29.29 9.92 -9.17
N GLU A 188 -28.60 8.78 -9.12
CA GLU A 188 -29.12 7.49 -9.57
C GLU A 188 -28.61 6.35 -8.69
N SER A 189 -29.38 5.27 -8.60
CA SER A 189 -29.06 4.08 -7.80
C SER A 189 -29.29 2.79 -8.57
N TYR A 190 -28.33 1.87 -8.49
CA TYR A 190 -28.28 0.64 -9.28
C TYR A 190 -28.00 -0.57 -8.40
N GLY A 191 -28.43 -1.76 -8.84
CA GLY A 191 -28.18 -3.04 -8.17
C GLY A 191 -29.20 -3.35 -7.07
N PHE A 192 -28.79 -4.13 -6.07
CA PHE A 192 -29.69 -4.62 -5.02
C PHE A 192 -28.95 -4.91 -3.72
N LEU A 193 -29.69 -4.99 -2.62
CA LEU A 193 -29.16 -5.30 -1.30
C LEU A 193 -29.93 -6.45 -0.65
N TYR A 194 -29.19 -7.45 -0.15
CA TYR A 194 -29.75 -8.41 0.79
C TYR A 194 -29.81 -7.82 2.21
N TYR A 195 -30.67 -8.42 3.04
CA TYR A 195 -30.83 -8.00 4.42
C TYR A 195 -29.73 -8.61 5.30
N TYR A 196 -29.09 -7.76 6.11
CA TYR A 196 -28.11 -8.19 7.10
C TYR A 196 -28.72 -9.14 8.13
N ASP A 197 -28.03 -10.24 8.41
CA ASP A 197 -28.43 -11.21 9.43
C ASP A 197 -28.00 -10.74 10.83
N ARG A 198 -29.01 -10.35 11.63
CA ARG A 198 -28.81 -9.90 13.01
C ARG A 198 -28.33 -11.00 13.95
N VAL A 199 -28.29 -12.28 13.54
CA VAL A 199 -27.63 -13.34 14.32
C VAL A 199 -26.14 -13.04 14.55
N PHE A 200 -25.52 -12.25 13.68
CA PHE A 200 -24.12 -11.82 13.80
C PHE A 200 -23.89 -10.63 14.75
N ASP A 201 -24.94 -9.97 15.25
CA ASP A 201 -24.85 -8.88 16.24
C ASP A 201 -24.64 -9.39 17.68
N LYS A 202 -24.47 -10.70 17.88
CA LYS A 202 -24.09 -11.27 19.18
C LYS A 202 -22.80 -10.64 19.69
N GLN A 203 -22.66 -10.55 21.01
CA GLN A 203 -21.52 -9.92 21.66
C GLN A 203 -20.18 -10.44 21.11
N PRO A 204 -19.35 -9.59 20.48
CA PRO A 204 -18.10 -10.04 19.90
C PRO A 204 -17.13 -10.63 20.92
N GLY A 205 -16.47 -11.71 20.54
CA GLY A 205 -15.59 -12.49 21.41
C GLY A 205 -16.31 -13.51 22.30
N ALA A 206 -17.65 -13.56 22.27
CA ALA A 206 -18.38 -14.64 22.92
C ALA A 206 -18.27 -15.94 22.10
N LYS A 207 -18.24 -17.10 22.77
CA LYS A 207 -18.24 -18.39 22.05
C LYS A 207 -19.44 -18.60 21.13
N THR A 208 -20.56 -17.93 21.40
CA THR A 208 -21.78 -17.99 20.59
C THR A 208 -21.75 -17.10 19.35
N SER A 209 -20.79 -16.17 19.25
CA SER A 209 -20.58 -15.33 18.07
C SER A 209 -19.53 -15.90 17.11
N GLU A 210 -18.79 -16.94 17.51
CA GLU A 210 -17.79 -17.59 16.66
C GLU A 210 -18.47 -18.33 15.48
N LYS A 211 -18.05 -18.01 14.26
CA LYS A 211 -18.50 -18.65 13.00
C LYS A 211 -17.31 -18.91 12.09
N LYS A 212 -17.21 -20.09 11.48
CA LYS A 212 -16.20 -20.36 10.44
C LYS A 212 -16.53 -19.49 9.23
N LEU A 213 -15.52 -18.81 8.68
CA LEU A 213 -15.67 -18.08 7.43
C LEU A 213 -15.85 -19.08 6.28
N GLN A 214 -16.89 -18.91 5.47
CA GLN A 214 -17.24 -19.82 4.38
C GLN A 214 -16.73 -19.26 3.05
N LEU A 215 -16.29 -20.16 2.18
CA LEU A 215 -15.98 -19.83 0.79
C LEU A 215 -17.31 -19.78 0.03
N LEU A 216 -17.73 -18.57 -0.31
CA LEU A 216 -18.94 -18.30 -1.09
C LEU A 216 -18.49 -17.63 -2.39
N GLU A 217 -18.94 -18.18 -3.52
CA GLU A 217 -18.60 -17.67 -4.86
C GLU A 217 -19.73 -16.78 -5.36
N ARG A 218 -19.43 -15.51 -5.58
CA ARG A 218 -20.35 -14.50 -6.12
C ARG A 218 -19.61 -13.64 -7.13
N ALA A 219 -20.30 -13.23 -8.18
CA ALA A 219 -19.75 -12.24 -9.10
C ALA A 219 -19.60 -10.89 -8.36
N ALA A 220 -18.37 -10.37 -8.34
CA ALA A 220 -18.03 -9.11 -7.69
C ALA A 220 -17.20 -8.27 -8.65
N TYR A 221 -17.52 -6.98 -8.74
CA TYR A 221 -16.98 -6.10 -9.76
C TYR A 221 -16.09 -5.04 -9.14
N ASN A 222 -14.98 -4.79 -9.83
CA ASN A 222 -13.98 -3.84 -9.38
C ASN A 222 -13.66 -2.82 -10.48
N VAL A 223 -14.69 -2.36 -11.18
CA VAL A 223 -14.61 -1.48 -12.36
C VAL A 223 -14.04 -0.11 -11.96
N THR A 224 -13.03 0.38 -12.70
CA THR A 224 -12.48 1.73 -12.55
C THR A 224 -13.43 2.80 -13.10
N THR A 225 -13.11 4.08 -12.92
CA THR A 225 -13.97 5.21 -13.28
C THR A 225 -14.24 5.30 -14.79
N SER A 226 -13.20 5.28 -15.63
CA SER A 226 -13.37 5.41 -17.09
C SER A 226 -14.07 4.20 -17.74
N SER A 227 -14.01 3.01 -17.13
CA SER A 227 -14.68 1.81 -17.64
C SER A 227 -16.15 1.69 -17.19
N ASP A 228 -16.65 2.62 -16.38
CA ASP A 228 -18.00 2.59 -15.86
C ASP A 228 -18.99 3.26 -16.85
N PRO A 229 -19.96 2.51 -17.40
CA PRO A 229 -20.86 3.05 -18.42
C PRO A 229 -21.76 4.17 -17.89
N ILE A 230 -22.12 4.14 -16.60
CA ILE A 230 -23.00 5.16 -16.00
C ILE A 230 -22.21 6.46 -15.78
N ILE A 231 -20.94 6.36 -15.37
CA ILE A 231 -20.07 7.54 -15.30
C ILE A 231 -19.87 8.16 -16.68
N GLN A 232 -19.71 7.35 -17.73
CA GLN A 232 -19.62 7.87 -19.10
C GLN A 232 -20.89 8.59 -19.52
N GLU A 233 -22.08 8.03 -19.24
CA GLU A 233 -23.35 8.69 -19.51
C GLU A 233 -23.51 10.02 -18.75
N LEU A 234 -23.14 10.06 -17.47
CA LEU A 234 -23.18 11.28 -16.64
C LEU A 234 -22.17 12.33 -17.12
N SER A 235 -21.02 11.88 -17.63
CA SER A 235 -20.06 12.73 -18.30
C SER A 235 -20.64 13.31 -19.58
N GLU A 236 -21.25 12.53 -20.45
CA GLU A 236 -21.87 13.01 -21.70
C GLU A 236 -22.99 14.03 -21.47
N LYS A 237 -23.70 13.92 -20.34
CA LYS A 237 -24.72 14.89 -19.89
C LYS A 237 -24.15 16.16 -19.27
N ASP A 238 -22.82 16.29 -19.15
CA ASP A 238 -22.12 17.41 -18.51
C ASP A 238 -22.56 17.67 -17.05
N GLU A 239 -22.90 16.61 -16.30
CA GLU A 239 -23.36 16.74 -14.90
C GLU A 239 -22.24 17.10 -13.90
N ALA A 240 -20.97 16.90 -14.30
CA ALA A 240 -19.79 17.21 -13.50
C ALA A 240 -18.52 17.41 -14.32
N THR A 241 -17.51 17.97 -13.66
CA THR A 241 -16.15 18.18 -14.18
C THR A 241 -15.23 17.02 -13.78
N ILE A 242 -15.42 16.47 -12.57
CA ILE A 242 -14.54 15.44 -12.01
C ILE A 242 -15.35 14.17 -11.78
N PHE A 243 -14.76 13.02 -12.11
CA PHE A 243 -15.37 11.71 -11.95
C PHE A 243 -14.42 10.77 -11.21
N ALA A 244 -14.95 10.05 -10.22
CA ALA A 244 -14.17 9.08 -9.43
C ALA A 244 -15.05 7.95 -8.86
N THR A 245 -14.41 6.90 -8.36
CA THR A 245 -15.05 5.93 -7.46
C THR A 245 -14.72 6.24 -6.00
N ASP A 246 -15.56 5.79 -5.07
CA ASP A 246 -15.33 5.95 -3.62
C ASP A 246 -14.00 5.32 -3.16
N ASN A 247 -13.58 4.20 -3.76
CA ASN A 247 -12.32 3.56 -3.44
C ASN A 247 -11.12 4.48 -3.71
N ILE A 248 -11.09 5.08 -4.91
CA ILE A 248 -10.04 6.01 -5.35
C ILE A 248 -10.10 7.31 -4.55
N LEU A 249 -11.30 7.90 -4.44
CA LEU A 249 -11.50 9.16 -3.71
C LEU A 249 -11.11 9.03 -2.23
N SER A 250 -11.47 7.91 -1.58
CA SER A 250 -11.10 7.66 -0.19
C SER A 250 -9.59 7.61 0.03
N MET A 251 -8.82 7.13 -0.95
CA MET A 251 -7.36 7.13 -0.88
C MET A 251 -6.80 8.56 -0.97
N LEU A 252 -7.32 9.38 -1.89
CA LEU A 252 -6.92 10.80 -2.00
C LEU A 252 -7.23 11.58 -0.71
N MET A 253 -8.45 11.44 -0.19
CA MET A 253 -8.88 12.13 1.05
C MET A 253 -8.07 11.69 2.27
N CYS A 254 -7.60 10.43 2.30
CA CYS A 254 -6.85 9.87 3.42
C CYS A 254 -5.34 9.78 3.16
N ALA A 255 -4.84 10.38 2.08
CA ALA A 255 -3.44 10.29 1.64
C ALA A 255 -2.41 10.54 2.77
N PRO A 256 -2.58 11.55 3.66
CA PRO A 256 -1.61 11.82 4.73
C PRO A 256 -1.45 10.71 5.76
N ARG A 257 -2.38 9.73 5.83
CA ARG A 257 -2.29 8.57 6.72
C ARG A 257 -1.58 7.38 6.08
N SER A 258 -1.34 7.41 4.78
CA SER A 258 -0.71 6.31 4.06
C SER A 258 0.79 6.21 4.37
N VAL A 259 1.29 4.99 4.45
CA VAL A 259 2.70 4.64 4.63
C VAL A 259 3.22 3.83 3.45
N TYR A 260 2.43 2.91 2.90
CA TYR A 260 2.79 2.17 1.67
C TYR A 260 2.60 3.02 0.42
N SER A 261 3.41 2.75 -0.61
CA SER A 261 3.30 3.38 -1.93
C SER A 261 2.00 3.00 -2.62
N TRP A 262 1.40 3.98 -3.27
CA TRP A 262 0.21 3.82 -4.10
C TRP A 262 0.25 4.87 -5.20
N ASP A 263 -0.47 4.59 -6.29
CA ASP A 263 -0.58 5.46 -7.45
C ASP A 263 -2.01 5.50 -7.98
N VAL A 264 -2.39 6.65 -8.55
CA VAL A 264 -3.64 6.84 -9.28
C VAL A 264 -3.36 7.53 -10.60
N VAL A 265 -4.15 7.19 -11.61
CA VAL A 265 -4.07 7.75 -12.96
C VAL A 265 -5.14 8.83 -13.06
N LEU A 266 -4.79 10.02 -13.56
CA LEU A 266 -5.75 11.07 -13.84
C LEU A 266 -5.71 11.37 -15.34
N SER A 267 -6.86 11.26 -16.00
CA SER A 267 -6.99 11.52 -17.43
C SER A 267 -7.80 12.79 -17.62
N LYS A 268 -7.20 13.80 -18.26
CA LYS A 268 -7.83 15.07 -18.57
C LYS A 268 -8.21 15.14 -20.04
N HIS A 269 -9.49 15.37 -20.30
CA HIS A 269 -10.04 15.58 -21.64
C HIS A 269 -10.88 16.86 -21.63
N GLY A 270 -10.38 17.93 -22.24
CA GLY A 270 -10.98 19.26 -22.16
C GLY A 270 -11.12 19.74 -20.71
N ASN A 271 -12.35 20.00 -20.29
CA ASN A 271 -12.68 20.42 -18.93
C ASN A 271 -13.12 19.25 -18.03
N LYS A 272 -12.80 17.99 -18.38
CA LYS A 272 -13.18 16.83 -17.58
C LYS A 272 -11.96 16.07 -17.08
N VAL A 273 -12.04 15.60 -15.85
CA VAL A 273 -10.98 14.81 -15.21
C VAL A 273 -11.58 13.49 -14.70
N PHE A 274 -11.04 12.39 -15.20
CA PHE A 274 -11.35 11.04 -14.74
C PHE A 274 -10.21 10.55 -13.84
N ILE A 275 -10.53 10.09 -12.64
CA ILE A 275 -9.53 9.55 -11.70
C ILE A 275 -9.67 8.05 -11.66
N ASP A 276 -8.70 7.36 -12.26
CA ASP A 276 -8.64 5.92 -12.42
C ASP A 276 -7.59 5.27 -11.53
N LYS A 277 -7.73 3.96 -11.37
CA LYS A 277 -6.70 3.08 -10.79
C LYS A 277 -6.26 2.07 -11.84
N ARG A 278 -5.03 1.59 -11.71
CA ARG A 278 -4.54 0.47 -12.52
C ARG A 278 -5.14 -0.84 -12.04
N GLU A 279 -5.29 -1.78 -12.97
CA GLU A 279 -5.63 -3.16 -12.63
C GLU A 279 -4.52 -3.79 -11.77
N GLY A 280 -4.91 -4.54 -10.73
CA GLY A 280 -3.96 -5.12 -9.79
C GLY A 280 -3.21 -4.10 -8.90
N SER A 281 -3.63 -2.83 -8.89
CA SER A 281 -3.03 -1.80 -8.04
C SER A 281 -3.19 -2.13 -6.54
N ASN A 282 -2.21 -1.70 -5.74
CA ASN A 282 -2.26 -1.78 -4.28
C ASN A 282 -3.51 -1.10 -3.68
N LEU A 283 -4.19 -0.21 -4.42
CA LEU A 283 -5.44 0.43 -3.96
C LEU A 283 -6.58 -0.57 -3.70
N ASP A 284 -6.63 -1.66 -4.45
CA ASP A 284 -7.67 -2.69 -4.33
C ASP A 284 -7.38 -3.69 -3.21
N MET A 285 -6.16 -3.64 -2.70
CA MET A 285 -5.68 -4.53 -1.68
C MET A 285 -5.89 -3.94 -0.28
N VAL A 286 -6.23 -4.79 0.67
CA VAL A 286 -6.47 -4.38 2.06
C VAL A 286 -5.15 -4.44 2.84
N THR A 287 -4.59 -3.28 3.19
CA THR A 287 -3.33 -3.23 3.95
C THR A 287 -3.47 -3.79 5.37
N VAL A 288 -2.42 -4.41 5.90
CA VAL A 288 -2.41 -5.01 7.24
C VAL A 288 -1.26 -4.43 8.04
N ASN A 289 -1.60 -3.80 9.17
CA ASN A 289 -0.68 -3.21 10.13
C ASN A 289 0.30 -2.18 9.51
N GLU A 290 -0.14 -1.51 8.44
CA GLU A 290 0.64 -0.50 7.70
C GLU A 290 1.17 0.63 8.60
N ASN A 291 0.37 1.06 9.56
CA ASN A 291 0.69 2.17 10.46
C ASN A 291 1.27 1.70 11.81
N ALA A 292 1.51 0.40 11.98
CA ALA A 292 2.08 -0.12 13.20
C ALA A 292 3.51 0.39 13.42
N THR A 293 3.88 0.63 14.68
CA THR A 293 5.26 1.01 15.05
C THR A 293 6.29 -0.06 14.67
N ASP A 294 5.83 -1.30 14.58
CA ASP A 294 6.54 -2.44 14.04
C ASP A 294 5.63 -3.12 13.01
N ALA A 295 5.55 -2.54 11.81
CA ALA A 295 4.79 -3.08 10.69
C ALA A 295 5.41 -4.41 10.16
N PRO A 296 4.67 -5.22 9.38
CA PRO A 296 5.23 -6.39 8.72
C PRO A 296 6.44 -6.01 7.85
N LEU A 297 7.45 -6.89 7.80
CA LEU A 297 8.66 -6.66 7.02
C LEU A 297 8.50 -7.23 5.61
N GLU A 298 8.94 -6.47 4.62
CA GLU A 298 9.17 -6.99 3.28
C GLU A 298 10.19 -8.14 3.32
N ILE A 299 10.06 -9.07 2.38
CA ILE A 299 10.96 -10.21 2.25
C ILE A 299 12.36 -9.67 1.95
N SER A 300 13.31 -9.89 2.87
CA SER A 300 14.73 -9.85 2.50
C SER A 300 15.10 -11.17 1.81
N GLU A 301 16.11 -11.13 0.93
CA GLU A 301 16.46 -12.19 -0.04
C GLU A 301 16.62 -13.62 0.55
N GLY A 302 16.72 -13.79 1.88
CA GLY A 302 16.81 -15.08 2.56
C GLY A 302 15.51 -15.67 3.14
N SER A 303 14.35 -15.00 3.03
CA SER A 303 13.12 -15.42 3.74
C SER A 303 11.85 -15.36 2.88
N LYS A 304 11.96 -15.83 1.62
CA LYS A 304 10.94 -15.74 0.56
C LYS A 304 9.56 -16.35 0.86
N ASP A 305 9.42 -17.17 1.90
CA ASP A 305 8.18 -17.92 2.21
C ASP A 305 7.52 -17.56 3.56
N SER A 306 7.72 -16.35 4.07
CA SER A 306 7.00 -15.92 5.27
C SER A 306 5.54 -15.61 4.93
N ILE A 307 4.59 -16.40 5.45
CA ILE A 307 3.13 -16.16 5.35
C ILE A 307 2.66 -14.82 5.94
N ASN A 308 3.55 -14.09 6.62
CA ASN A 308 3.29 -12.82 7.28
C ASN A 308 4.05 -11.65 6.65
N ASN A 309 4.47 -11.76 5.38
CA ASN A 309 4.97 -10.62 4.61
C ASN A 309 3.79 -9.69 4.20
N PRO A 310 4.04 -8.39 3.95
CA PRO A 310 3.01 -7.42 3.58
C PRO A 310 2.11 -7.88 2.42
N GLY A 311 2.69 -8.37 1.32
CA GLY A 311 1.94 -8.83 0.14
C GLY A 311 1.02 -10.01 0.45
N ALA A 312 1.51 -11.04 1.13
CA ALA A 312 0.71 -12.20 1.52
C ALA A 312 -0.43 -11.82 2.49
N LEU A 313 -0.15 -10.95 3.45
CA LEU A 313 -1.17 -10.46 4.40
C LEU A 313 -2.22 -9.60 3.69
N MET A 314 -1.82 -8.81 2.69
CA MET A 314 -2.75 -8.02 1.87
C MET A 314 -3.68 -8.92 1.05
N MET A 315 -3.15 -9.93 0.36
CA MET A 315 -3.97 -10.91 -0.36
C MET A 315 -4.97 -11.61 0.55
N GLU A 316 -4.52 -12.09 1.71
CA GLU A 316 -5.40 -12.73 2.69
C GLU A 316 -6.48 -11.78 3.22
N ALA A 317 -6.12 -10.54 3.57
CA ALA A 317 -7.07 -9.55 4.08
C ALA A 317 -8.11 -9.14 3.03
N THR A 318 -7.70 -9.01 1.76
CA THR A 318 -8.60 -8.75 0.64
C THR A 318 -9.58 -9.91 0.47
N HIS A 319 -9.09 -11.15 0.48
CA HIS A 319 -9.95 -12.33 0.37
C HIS A 319 -10.96 -12.43 1.52
N ILE A 320 -10.54 -12.16 2.76
CA ILE A 320 -11.46 -12.08 3.91
C ILE A 320 -12.54 -11.01 3.70
N ASN A 321 -12.18 -9.85 3.14
CA ASN A 321 -13.12 -8.75 2.86
C ASN A 321 -14.07 -9.06 1.70
N GLN A 322 -13.71 -9.95 0.78
CA GLN A 322 -14.63 -10.45 -0.25
C GLN A 322 -15.66 -11.41 0.35
N LEU A 323 -15.26 -12.29 1.25
CA LEU A 323 -16.14 -13.32 1.82
C LEU A 323 -17.06 -12.82 2.93
N PHE A 324 -16.55 -11.95 3.80
CA PHE A 324 -17.28 -11.52 5.00
C PHE A 324 -18.65 -10.89 4.69
N PRO A 325 -18.78 -9.92 3.75
CA PRO A 325 -20.06 -9.33 3.40
C PRO A 325 -21.07 -10.35 2.86
N LEU A 326 -20.60 -11.35 2.10
CA LEU A 326 -21.46 -12.40 1.53
C LEU A 326 -22.05 -13.30 2.62
N GLN A 327 -21.26 -13.61 3.65
CA GLN A 327 -21.67 -14.54 4.70
C GLN A 327 -22.65 -13.93 5.71
N VAL A 328 -22.63 -12.61 5.90
CA VAL A 328 -23.41 -11.93 6.96
C VAL A 328 -24.76 -11.39 6.47
N VAL A 329 -25.18 -11.76 5.27
CA VAL A 329 -26.48 -11.41 4.69
C VAL A 329 -27.37 -12.63 4.55
N ASN A 330 -28.69 -12.40 4.56
CA ASN A 330 -29.69 -13.40 4.23
C ASN A 330 -29.99 -13.31 2.73
N GLU A 331 -29.44 -14.23 1.95
CA GLU A 331 -29.69 -14.34 0.51
C GLU A 331 -31.06 -14.96 0.23
N VAL A 332 -32.11 -14.17 0.44
CA VAL A 332 -33.49 -14.55 0.15
C VAL A 332 -33.99 -13.67 -0.98
N GLU A 333 -34.08 -14.24 -2.19
CA GLU A 333 -34.38 -13.51 -3.42
C GLU A 333 -35.73 -12.78 -3.38
N SER A 334 -36.73 -13.33 -2.68
CA SER A 334 -38.04 -12.69 -2.51
C SER A 334 -38.04 -11.51 -1.54
N GLN A 335 -36.95 -11.31 -0.79
CA GLN A 335 -36.83 -10.29 0.24
C GLN A 335 -35.71 -9.29 -0.04
N LYS A 336 -34.95 -9.42 -1.13
CA LYS A 336 -33.92 -8.42 -1.45
C LYS A 336 -34.55 -7.05 -1.72
N LYS A 337 -33.78 -6.02 -1.43
CA LYS A 337 -34.12 -4.64 -1.72
C LYS A 337 -33.52 -4.24 -3.06
N GLU A 338 -34.36 -4.14 -4.08
CA GLU A 338 -33.97 -3.59 -5.39
C GLU A 338 -33.73 -2.09 -5.31
N MET A 339 -32.74 -1.59 -6.04
CA MET A 339 -32.54 -0.15 -6.26
C MET A 339 -33.43 0.33 -7.42
N GLN A 340 -33.30 1.59 -7.82
CA GLN A 340 -34.10 2.16 -8.91
C GLN A 340 -33.81 1.48 -10.26
N ASN A 341 -32.53 1.15 -10.50
CA ASN A 341 -32.05 0.54 -11.74
C ASN A 341 -31.40 -0.82 -11.48
N GLU A 342 -31.29 -1.63 -12.53
CA GLU A 342 -30.66 -2.96 -12.48
C GLU A 342 -29.15 -2.88 -12.22
N HIS A 343 -28.51 -4.02 -11.99
CA HIS A 343 -27.07 -4.04 -11.72
C HIS A 343 -26.28 -3.64 -13.00
N PRO A 344 -25.41 -2.61 -12.96
CA PRO A 344 -24.87 -2.00 -14.18
C PRO A 344 -23.75 -2.83 -14.83
N PHE A 345 -23.17 -3.78 -14.09
CA PHE A 345 -22.04 -4.60 -14.56
C PHE A 345 -22.36 -6.09 -14.70
N TYR A 346 -23.54 -6.54 -14.27
CA TYR A 346 -23.85 -7.98 -14.22
C TYR A 346 -24.71 -8.36 -15.41
N ASN A 347 -24.27 -9.36 -16.16
CA ASN A 347 -25.04 -9.90 -17.28
C ASN A 347 -25.40 -11.37 -17.03
N PRO A 348 -26.68 -11.68 -16.72
CA PRO A 348 -27.13 -13.05 -16.46
C PRO A 348 -27.01 -13.99 -17.66
N SER A 349 -26.81 -13.46 -18.87
CA SER A 349 -26.62 -14.27 -20.09
C SER A 349 -25.18 -14.74 -20.29
N VAL A 350 -24.21 -14.10 -19.62
CA VAL A 350 -22.77 -14.37 -19.79
C VAL A 350 -22.20 -15.01 -18.53
N GLU A 351 -22.69 -14.62 -17.36
CA GLU A 351 -22.14 -15.04 -16.07
C GLU A 351 -22.99 -16.13 -15.41
N THR A 352 -22.33 -17.11 -14.81
CA THR A 352 -22.98 -18.24 -14.10
C THR A 352 -23.15 -17.98 -12.61
N ASP A 353 -22.23 -17.21 -12.02
CA ASP A 353 -22.22 -16.96 -10.59
C ASP A 353 -23.18 -15.82 -10.25
N PRO A 354 -24.04 -15.98 -9.22
CA PRO A 354 -24.95 -14.91 -8.85
C PRO A 354 -24.17 -13.68 -8.34
N PRO A 355 -24.67 -12.47 -8.61
CA PRO A 355 -24.00 -11.24 -8.19
C PRO A 355 -24.00 -11.13 -6.66
N ALA A 356 -22.93 -10.55 -6.12
CA ALA A 356 -22.86 -10.19 -4.71
C ALA A 356 -23.90 -9.11 -4.37
N SER A 357 -24.36 -9.09 -3.11
CA SER A 357 -25.20 -8.01 -2.59
C SER A 357 -24.45 -6.68 -2.66
N LYS A 358 -24.80 -5.85 -3.64
CA LYS A 358 -24.18 -4.55 -3.90
C LYS A 358 -25.18 -3.59 -4.52
N ALA A 359 -25.24 -2.39 -3.94
CA ALA A 359 -25.87 -1.25 -4.57
C ALA A 359 -24.85 -0.16 -4.86
N TYR A 360 -24.92 0.41 -6.05
CA TYR A 360 -24.11 1.54 -6.49
C TYR A 360 -24.97 2.80 -6.48
N ARG A 361 -24.48 3.87 -5.87
CA ARG A 361 -25.10 5.19 -5.90
C ARG A 361 -24.15 6.19 -6.52
N TYR A 362 -24.62 6.90 -7.54
CA TYR A 362 -23.89 7.99 -8.17
C TYR A 362 -24.32 9.28 -7.49
N ARG A 363 -23.36 9.91 -6.80
CA ARG A 363 -23.61 11.06 -5.94
C ARG A 363 -22.81 12.25 -6.42
N ARG A 364 -23.45 13.42 -6.50
CA ARG A 364 -22.82 14.68 -6.88
C ARG A 364 -22.45 15.49 -5.63
N PHE A 365 -21.21 15.94 -5.59
CA PHE A 365 -20.67 16.82 -4.57
C PHE A 365 -20.29 18.16 -5.19
N ASP A 366 -20.61 19.25 -4.50
CA ASP A 366 -20.19 20.58 -4.89
C ASP A 366 -18.85 20.93 -4.22
N LEU A 367 -17.83 21.13 -5.04
CA LEU A 367 -16.49 21.53 -4.59
C LEU A 367 -16.21 23.00 -4.89
N SER A 368 -17.19 23.77 -5.36
CA SER A 368 -17.03 25.17 -5.78
C SER A 368 -16.50 26.06 -4.66
N LEU A 369 -15.66 27.02 -5.05
CA LEU A 369 -15.17 28.10 -4.20
C LEU A 369 -15.77 29.43 -4.68
N GLU A 370 -15.85 30.42 -3.79
CA GLU A 370 -16.37 31.76 -4.13
C GLU A 370 -15.62 32.44 -5.29
N ARG A 371 -14.38 32.01 -5.58
CA ARG A 371 -13.52 32.54 -6.64
C ARG A 371 -13.69 31.84 -7.99
N ASP A 372 -14.42 30.74 -8.04
CA ASP A 372 -14.58 29.97 -9.26
C ASP A 372 -15.63 30.66 -10.14
N GLU A 373 -15.32 30.77 -11.44
CA GLU A 373 -16.25 31.36 -12.41
C GLU A 373 -17.41 30.41 -12.72
N GLU A 374 -17.13 29.11 -12.73
CA GLU A 374 -18.09 28.04 -13.01
C GLU A 374 -18.13 27.05 -11.84
N PRO A 375 -19.30 26.42 -11.57
CA PRO A 375 -19.41 25.40 -10.54
C PRO A 375 -18.48 24.22 -10.79
N LEU A 376 -17.77 23.77 -9.75
CA LEU A 376 -16.93 22.58 -9.81
C LEU A 376 -17.63 21.40 -9.14
N HIS A 377 -18.28 20.57 -9.95
CA HIS A 377 -18.96 19.38 -9.48
C HIS A 377 -18.09 18.14 -9.61
N LEU A 378 -18.19 17.26 -8.61
CA LEU A 378 -17.57 15.94 -8.57
C LEU A 378 -18.67 14.88 -8.49
N ILE A 379 -18.63 13.90 -9.39
CA ILE A 379 -19.47 12.70 -9.30
C ILE A 379 -18.64 11.54 -8.77
N VAL A 380 -19.22 10.86 -7.78
CA VAL A 380 -18.60 9.70 -7.12
C VAL A 380 -19.56 8.51 -7.22
N ARG A 381 -19.09 7.40 -7.77
CA ARG A 381 -19.75 6.10 -7.57
C ARG A 381 -19.42 5.58 -6.18
N THR A 382 -20.46 5.37 -5.38
CA THR A 382 -20.36 4.90 -3.99
C THR A 382 -21.06 3.57 -3.82
N GLU A 383 -20.60 2.75 -2.88
CA GLU A 383 -21.10 1.39 -2.70
C GLU A 383 -21.77 1.15 -1.34
N LEU A 384 -22.84 0.37 -1.35
CA LEU A 384 -23.49 -0.19 -0.16
C LEU A 384 -23.51 -1.72 -0.25
N ASP A 385 -23.35 -2.38 0.90
CA ASP A 385 -23.18 -3.84 0.97
C ASP A 385 -24.46 -4.56 1.43
N ALA A 386 -25.26 -3.94 2.31
CA ALA A 386 -26.49 -4.54 2.81
C ALA A 386 -27.50 -3.50 3.32
N VAL A 387 -28.69 -3.98 3.64
CA VAL A 387 -29.73 -3.21 4.37
C VAL A 387 -30.10 -3.92 5.66
N MET A 388 -30.47 -3.19 6.72
CA MET A 388 -31.18 -3.76 7.86
C MET A 388 -32.38 -2.91 8.23
N LYS A 389 -33.44 -3.53 8.74
CA LYS A 389 -34.52 -2.76 9.38
C LYS A 389 -34.02 -2.24 10.72
N ASN A 390 -34.35 -1.01 11.10
CA ASN A 390 -34.13 -0.50 12.45
C ASN A 390 -35.25 -0.97 13.41
N SER A 391 -35.21 -0.54 14.67
CA SER A 391 -36.23 -0.90 15.67
C SER A 391 -37.66 -0.42 15.33
N VAL A 392 -37.78 0.58 14.46
CA VAL A 392 -39.05 1.15 13.98
C VAL A 392 -39.49 0.51 12.66
N GLY A 393 -38.67 -0.35 12.07
CA GLY A 393 -38.93 -1.03 10.80
C GLY A 393 -38.47 -0.29 9.54
N ALA A 394 -37.85 0.89 9.68
CA ALA A 394 -37.27 1.62 8.55
C ALA A 394 -35.91 1.05 8.16
N ASP A 395 -35.61 1.07 6.87
CA ASP A 395 -34.36 0.55 6.33
C ASP A 395 -33.17 1.44 6.69
N GLN A 396 -32.07 0.79 7.06
CA GLN A 396 -30.75 1.37 7.28
C GLN A 396 -29.76 0.73 6.32
N HIS A 397 -29.05 1.56 5.57
CA HIS A 397 -28.05 1.12 4.61
C HIS A 397 -26.71 0.89 5.31
N LEU A 398 -26.01 -0.15 4.88
CA LEU A 398 -24.82 -0.64 5.56
C LEU A 398 -23.63 -0.73 4.61
N VAL A 399 -22.47 -0.36 5.14
CA VAL A 399 -21.17 -0.76 4.60
C VAL A 399 -20.55 -1.76 5.56
N MET A 400 -20.01 -2.85 5.04
CA MET A 400 -19.53 -3.99 5.81
C MET A 400 -18.08 -4.30 5.42
N LYS A 401 -17.18 -4.22 6.39
CA LYS A 401 -15.74 -4.49 6.21
C LYS A 401 -15.25 -5.43 7.29
N ALA A 402 -14.13 -6.12 7.02
CA ALA A 402 -13.56 -7.10 7.93
C ALA A 402 -12.14 -6.71 8.34
N LEU A 403 -11.94 -6.53 9.65
CA LEU A 403 -10.62 -6.53 10.27
C LEU A 403 -10.11 -7.97 10.39
N ASN A 404 -8.81 -8.15 10.19
CA ASN A 404 -8.16 -9.46 10.21
C ASN A 404 -7.04 -9.54 11.26
N GLU A 405 -7.05 -10.61 12.05
CA GLU A 405 -5.96 -11.00 12.97
C GLU A 405 -5.25 -12.23 12.39
N PHE A 406 -3.93 -12.10 12.16
CA PHE A 406 -3.09 -13.22 11.76
C PHE A 406 -2.47 -13.90 12.99
N ASP A 407 -1.32 -13.45 13.46
CA ASP A 407 -0.65 -13.92 14.67
C ASP A 407 -0.32 -12.69 15.54
N SER A 408 -1.02 -12.56 16.66
CA SER A 408 -0.83 -11.44 17.60
C SER A 408 0.59 -11.40 18.20
N LYS A 409 1.34 -12.51 18.16
CA LYS A 409 2.70 -12.61 18.69
C LYS A 409 3.78 -12.55 17.61
N ALA A 410 3.41 -12.58 16.33
CA ALA A 410 4.39 -12.51 15.26
C ALA A 410 4.99 -11.11 15.14
N GLN A 411 6.18 -11.05 14.53
CA GLN A 411 6.72 -9.78 14.07
C GLN A 411 5.76 -9.12 13.08
N GLY A 412 5.61 -7.80 13.17
CA GLY A 412 4.62 -7.08 12.35
C GLY A 412 3.24 -7.00 12.99
N SER A 413 2.98 -7.67 14.12
CA SER A 413 1.67 -7.63 14.79
C SER A 413 1.34 -6.29 15.44
N GLY A 414 2.31 -5.37 15.53
CA GLY A 414 2.09 -4.02 16.06
C GLY A 414 1.64 -3.99 17.52
N GLY A 415 1.98 -5.01 18.31
CA GLY A 415 1.50 -5.15 19.70
C GLY A 415 0.02 -5.52 19.80
N ALA A 416 -0.53 -6.18 18.76
CA ALA A 416 -1.90 -6.67 18.76
C ALA A 416 -2.21 -7.51 20.00
N LEU A 417 -3.39 -7.29 20.56
CA LEU A 417 -3.97 -8.13 21.60
C LEU A 417 -4.56 -9.38 20.96
N ASP A 418 -4.48 -10.52 21.64
CA ASP A 418 -5.18 -11.74 21.19
C ASP A 418 -6.69 -11.56 21.28
N TRP A 419 -7.35 -11.51 20.12
CA TRP A 419 -8.78 -11.20 20.05
C TRP A 419 -9.63 -12.26 20.74
N ARG A 420 -9.25 -13.54 20.69
CA ARG A 420 -10.03 -14.63 21.32
C ARG A 420 -10.14 -14.46 22.83
N THR A 421 -9.16 -13.83 23.48
CA THR A 421 -9.19 -13.59 24.92
C THR A 421 -9.61 -12.17 25.29
N LYS A 422 -9.38 -11.19 24.40
CA LYS A 422 -9.56 -9.76 24.72
C LYS A 422 -10.80 -9.12 24.11
N LEU A 423 -11.39 -9.67 23.05
CA LEU A 423 -12.51 -9.01 22.37
C LEU A 423 -13.75 -8.91 23.26
N GLN A 424 -14.02 -9.92 24.11
CA GLN A 424 -15.16 -9.90 25.02
C GLN A 424 -14.97 -8.92 26.20
N SER A 425 -13.78 -8.91 26.80
CA SER A 425 -13.50 -8.20 28.07
C SER A 425 -12.87 -6.82 27.89
N GLN A 426 -12.14 -6.60 26.79
CA GLN A 426 -11.31 -5.42 26.53
C GLN A 426 -11.51 -4.91 25.08
N ARG A 427 -12.75 -4.98 24.58
CA ARG A 427 -13.11 -4.57 23.22
C ARG A 427 -12.56 -3.20 22.81
N GLY A 428 -12.67 -2.20 23.69
CA GLY A 428 -12.17 -0.85 23.42
C GLY A 428 -10.66 -0.82 23.19
N ALA A 429 -9.89 -1.63 23.91
CA ALA A 429 -8.44 -1.73 23.72
C ALA A 429 -8.07 -2.43 22.41
N VAL A 430 -8.84 -3.44 22.00
CA VAL A 430 -8.68 -4.08 20.68
C VAL A 430 -8.93 -3.06 19.57
N VAL A 431 -10.07 -2.37 19.60
CA VAL A 431 -10.43 -1.36 18.59
C VAL A 431 -9.41 -0.21 18.54
N ALA A 432 -8.95 0.27 19.70
CA ALA A 432 -7.93 1.32 19.75
C ALA A 432 -6.58 0.87 19.15
N THR A 433 -6.20 -0.39 19.35
CA THR A 433 -4.99 -0.98 18.74
C THR A 433 -5.13 -1.05 17.23
N GLU A 434 -6.30 -1.46 16.73
CA GLU A 434 -6.60 -1.50 15.30
C GLU A 434 -6.64 -0.09 14.68
N MET A 435 -7.27 0.90 15.33
CA MET A 435 -7.25 2.30 14.90
C MET A 435 -5.82 2.85 14.73
N LYS A 436 -4.90 2.42 15.60
CA LYS A 436 -3.49 2.82 15.52
C LYS A 436 -2.74 2.08 14.41
N ASN A 437 -2.82 0.76 14.37
CA ASN A 437 -2.02 -0.08 13.47
C ASN A 437 -2.54 -0.05 12.03
N ASN A 438 -3.83 0.20 11.84
CA ASN A 438 -4.54 0.17 10.57
C ASN A 438 -5.21 1.52 10.27
N SER A 439 -4.57 2.63 10.67
CA SER A 439 -5.17 3.97 10.57
C SER A 439 -5.56 4.37 9.15
N CYS A 440 -4.75 4.05 8.13
CA CYS A 440 -5.05 4.38 6.74
C CYS A 440 -6.27 3.58 6.24
N LYS A 441 -6.23 2.26 6.43
CA LYS A 441 -7.32 1.33 6.09
C LYS A 441 -8.66 1.74 6.72
N LEU A 442 -8.68 1.97 8.03
CA LEU A 442 -9.90 2.34 8.74
C LEU A 442 -10.40 3.73 8.32
N ALA A 443 -9.51 4.67 8.00
CA ALA A 443 -9.90 5.99 7.52
C ALA A 443 -10.58 5.88 6.15
N ARG A 444 -10.01 5.11 5.23
CA ARG A 444 -10.60 4.85 3.90
C ARG A 444 -11.99 4.25 4.00
N TRP A 445 -12.17 3.18 4.79
CA TRP A 445 -13.48 2.54 4.97
C TRP A 445 -14.53 3.48 5.58
N THR A 446 -14.11 4.31 6.53
CA THR A 446 -14.98 5.29 7.15
C THR A 446 -15.38 6.37 6.15
N THR A 447 -14.43 6.87 5.36
CA THR A 447 -14.68 7.82 4.27
C THR A 447 -15.63 7.23 3.24
N GLN A 448 -15.41 6.01 2.75
CA GLN A 448 -16.32 5.30 1.83
C GLN A 448 -17.74 5.22 2.42
N SER A 449 -17.86 4.85 3.69
CA SER A 449 -19.17 4.75 4.36
C SER A 449 -19.89 6.10 4.46
N ILE A 450 -19.15 7.20 4.67
CA ILE A 450 -19.73 8.55 4.70
C ILE A 450 -20.11 9.02 3.29
N LEU A 451 -19.24 8.78 2.31
CA LEU A 451 -19.49 9.09 0.90
C LEU A 451 -20.71 8.35 0.38
N ALA A 452 -20.95 7.10 0.78
CA ALA A 452 -22.14 6.31 0.40
C ALA A 452 -23.42 6.70 1.16
N ASN A 453 -23.35 7.63 2.12
CA ASN A 453 -24.42 7.94 3.06
C ASN A 453 -24.95 6.69 3.80
N ALA A 454 -24.04 5.83 4.26
CA ALA A 454 -24.38 4.64 5.02
C ALA A 454 -24.81 5.02 6.45
N ASP A 455 -25.93 4.44 6.91
CA ASP A 455 -26.42 4.63 8.28
C ASP A 455 -25.51 3.98 9.31
N GLN A 456 -24.95 2.80 8.99
CA GLN A 456 -23.98 2.11 9.82
C GLN A 456 -22.85 1.50 8.99
N MET A 457 -21.65 1.54 9.55
CA MET A 457 -20.52 0.73 9.13
C MET A 457 -20.39 -0.47 10.09
N LYS A 458 -20.43 -1.69 9.55
CA LYS A 458 -20.23 -2.94 10.30
C LYS A 458 -18.80 -3.44 10.10
N LEU A 459 -18.10 -3.69 11.21
CA LEU A 459 -16.75 -4.23 11.25
C LEU A 459 -16.77 -5.66 11.80
N GLY A 460 -16.45 -6.64 10.94
CA GLY A 460 -16.20 -8.02 11.33
C GLY A 460 -14.81 -8.20 11.92
N PHE A 461 -14.69 -8.98 13.00
CA PHE A 461 -13.40 -9.36 13.59
C PHE A 461 -13.08 -10.79 13.19
N VAL A 462 -12.26 -10.96 12.15
CA VAL A 462 -11.91 -12.27 11.59
C VAL A 462 -10.49 -12.64 12.02
N SER A 463 -10.30 -13.83 12.57
CA SER A 463 -8.99 -14.33 13.00
C SER A 463 -8.68 -15.66 12.35
N ARG A 464 -7.41 -15.91 11.98
CA ARG A 464 -6.97 -17.24 11.51
C ARG A 464 -7.35 -18.29 12.57
N ALA A 465 -7.87 -19.43 12.15
CA ALA A 465 -8.20 -20.55 13.05
C ALA A 465 -6.94 -21.10 13.74
N ASN A 466 -5.85 -21.18 12.99
CA ASN A 466 -4.50 -21.46 13.47
C ASN A 466 -3.58 -20.36 12.92
N PRO A 467 -2.78 -19.66 13.76
CA PRO A 467 -1.91 -18.57 13.29
C PRO A 467 -0.96 -18.96 12.14
N LYS A 468 -0.63 -20.25 12.01
CA LYS A 468 0.24 -20.80 10.95
C LYS A 468 -0.49 -21.22 9.68
N ASN A 469 -1.83 -21.16 9.65
CA ASN A 469 -2.65 -21.54 8.51
C ASN A 469 -3.41 -20.32 7.99
N THR A 470 -3.18 -19.97 6.73
CA THR A 470 -3.78 -18.82 6.04
C THR A 470 -5.14 -19.12 5.41
N ASN A 471 -5.60 -20.38 5.41
CA ASN A 471 -6.77 -20.80 4.63
C ASN A 471 -8.05 -20.94 5.46
N ASP A 472 -7.91 -21.04 6.79
CA ASP A 472 -9.06 -21.21 7.69
C ASP A 472 -9.21 -20.01 8.60
N HIS A 473 -10.35 -19.33 8.51
CA HIS A 473 -10.66 -18.17 9.34
C HIS A 473 -11.92 -18.35 10.15
N ILE A 474 -11.99 -17.65 11.27
CA ILE A 474 -13.12 -17.63 12.20
C ILE A 474 -13.52 -16.18 12.43
N LEU A 475 -14.76 -15.84 12.11
CA LEU A 475 -15.41 -14.62 12.54
C LEU A 475 -15.70 -14.71 14.03
N LEU A 476 -15.11 -13.81 14.82
CA LEU A 476 -15.26 -13.75 16.28
C LEU A 476 -16.44 -12.86 16.70
N GLY A 477 -16.96 -12.03 15.80
CA GLY A 477 -18.13 -11.19 15.99
C GLY A 477 -18.10 -9.93 15.12
N VAL A 478 -19.18 -9.16 15.15
CA VAL A 478 -19.35 -7.93 14.36
C VAL A 478 -19.66 -6.75 15.27
N LEU A 479 -19.11 -5.58 14.96
CA LEU A 479 -19.46 -4.31 15.61
C LEU A 479 -20.03 -3.32 14.62
N GLY A 480 -21.11 -2.64 14.98
CA GLY A 480 -21.66 -1.53 14.21
C GLY A 480 -21.23 -0.18 14.77
N TYR A 481 -20.89 0.74 13.87
CA TYR A 481 -20.62 2.14 14.18
C TYR A 481 -21.41 3.04 13.25
N LYS A 482 -21.80 4.22 13.72
CA LYS A 482 -22.18 5.30 12.80
C LYS A 482 -20.89 5.85 12.17
N PRO A 483 -20.80 6.00 10.84
CA PRO A 483 -19.56 6.40 10.20
C PRO A 483 -19.01 7.75 10.70
N LYS A 484 -19.86 8.77 10.86
CA LYS A 484 -19.45 10.10 11.37
C LYS A 484 -18.91 10.05 12.81
N ASP A 485 -19.50 9.20 13.67
CA ASP A 485 -19.03 9.01 15.05
C ASP A 485 -17.66 8.32 15.06
N PHE A 486 -17.48 7.30 14.21
CA PHE A 486 -16.22 6.58 14.09
C PHE A 486 -15.09 7.46 13.53
N ALA A 487 -15.40 8.31 12.53
CA ALA A 487 -14.47 9.32 12.00
C ALA A 487 -13.96 10.24 13.12
N THR A 488 -14.87 10.71 13.98
CA THR A 488 -14.53 11.55 15.14
C THR A 488 -13.61 10.80 16.12
N GLN A 489 -13.92 9.54 16.44
CA GLN A 489 -13.10 8.72 17.35
C GLN A 489 -11.67 8.52 16.86
N MET A 490 -11.45 8.44 15.54
CA MET A 490 -10.13 8.26 14.94
C MET A 490 -9.47 9.57 14.45
N ASN A 491 -10.03 10.72 14.84
CA ASN A 491 -9.56 12.06 14.48
C ASN A 491 -9.47 12.28 12.95
N LEU A 492 -10.45 11.76 12.20
CA LEU A 492 -10.54 11.91 10.75
C LEU A 492 -11.38 13.15 10.41
N ASN A 493 -10.74 14.13 9.77
CA ASN A 493 -11.40 15.34 9.29
C ASN A 493 -11.68 15.21 7.78
N LEU A 494 -12.97 15.09 7.42
CA LEU A 494 -13.37 14.98 6.01
C LEU A 494 -13.15 16.27 5.23
N ASN A 495 -13.26 17.43 5.89
CA ASN A 495 -13.07 18.71 5.23
C ASN A 495 -11.61 18.88 4.77
N ASN A 496 -10.67 18.31 5.53
CA ASN A 496 -9.28 18.21 5.07
C ASN A 496 -9.18 17.33 3.82
N GLY A 497 -9.86 16.18 3.81
CA GLY A 497 -9.91 15.29 2.64
C GLY A 497 -10.45 15.98 1.39
N TRP A 498 -11.54 16.73 1.50
CA TRP A 498 -12.09 17.52 0.38
C TRP A 498 -11.11 18.58 -0.12
N GLY A 499 -10.41 19.27 0.79
CA GLY A 499 -9.38 20.24 0.42
C GLY A 499 -8.23 19.61 -0.37
N ILE A 500 -7.83 18.39 0.00
CA ILE A 500 -6.80 17.62 -0.72
C ILE A 500 -7.27 17.28 -2.13
N VAL A 501 -8.47 16.71 -2.27
CA VAL A 501 -9.05 16.34 -3.57
C VAL A 501 -9.15 17.56 -4.48
N ARG A 502 -9.72 18.66 -3.97
CA ARG A 502 -9.85 19.91 -4.71
C ARG A 502 -8.51 20.44 -5.21
N THR A 503 -7.50 20.43 -4.34
CA THR A 503 -6.16 20.93 -4.69
C THR A 503 -5.50 20.09 -5.79
N ILE A 504 -5.61 18.77 -5.72
CA ILE A 504 -5.05 17.87 -6.74
C ILE A 504 -5.79 18.05 -8.07
N CYS A 505 -7.12 18.14 -8.05
CA CYS A 505 -7.90 18.34 -9.26
C CYS A 505 -7.63 19.71 -9.90
N ASP A 506 -7.48 20.78 -9.11
CA ASP A 506 -7.10 22.11 -9.60
C ASP A 506 -5.74 22.09 -10.33
N MET A 507 -4.78 21.28 -9.86
CA MET A 507 -3.48 21.15 -10.53
C MET A 507 -3.60 20.50 -11.91
N VAL A 508 -4.41 19.43 -12.01
CA VAL A 508 -4.64 18.74 -13.28
C VAL A 508 -5.48 19.58 -14.23
N LEU A 509 -6.54 20.24 -13.75
CA LEU A 509 -7.40 21.11 -14.56
C LEU A 509 -6.65 22.31 -15.17
N LYS A 510 -5.62 22.83 -14.48
CA LYS A 510 -4.74 23.88 -15.00
C LYS A 510 -3.71 23.36 -16.01
N GLY A 511 -3.44 22.06 -16.01
CA GLY A 511 -2.52 21.41 -16.94
C GLY A 511 -3.13 21.25 -18.34
N GLU A 512 -2.30 20.77 -19.26
CA GLU A 512 -2.72 20.43 -20.62
C GLU A 512 -3.63 19.18 -20.64
N ASP A 513 -4.31 18.93 -21.74
CA ASP A 513 -5.01 17.65 -21.91
C ASP A 513 -4.00 16.51 -21.97
N GLY A 514 -4.35 15.36 -21.40
CA GLY A 514 -3.46 14.19 -21.38
C GLY A 514 -3.56 13.36 -20.09
N LYS A 515 -2.59 12.46 -19.93
CA LYS A 515 -2.52 11.48 -18.84
C LYS A 515 -1.54 11.94 -17.77
N TYR A 516 -1.95 11.80 -16.52
CA TYR A 516 -1.18 12.17 -15.33
C TYR A 516 -1.13 11.00 -14.35
N VAL A 517 -0.06 10.93 -13.55
CA VAL A 517 0.08 9.91 -12.51
C VAL A 517 0.46 10.60 -11.20
N LEU A 518 -0.37 10.39 -10.18
CA LEU A 518 -0.08 10.83 -8.82
C LEU A 518 0.45 9.64 -8.03
N ILE A 519 1.69 9.75 -7.55
CA ILE A 519 2.36 8.69 -6.80
C ILE A 519 2.64 9.16 -5.39
N LYS A 520 2.35 8.33 -4.39
CA LYS A 520 2.90 8.50 -3.05
C LYS A 520 4.30 7.91 -2.98
N ASP A 521 5.27 8.66 -2.45
CA ASP A 521 6.65 8.17 -2.28
C ASP A 521 6.74 7.04 -1.23
N PRO A 522 7.36 5.89 -1.54
CA PRO A 522 7.44 4.73 -0.62
C PRO A 522 8.17 5.02 0.71
N ASN A 523 9.10 5.97 0.70
CA ASN A 523 10.04 6.22 1.80
C ASN A 523 9.93 7.65 2.36
N LYS A 524 9.31 8.59 1.65
CA LYS A 524 9.06 9.97 2.07
C LYS A 524 7.56 10.26 2.23
N GLN A 525 7.23 11.21 3.11
CA GLN A 525 5.84 11.63 3.37
C GLN A 525 5.41 12.72 2.37
N LEU A 526 5.39 12.39 1.09
CA LEU A 526 5.01 13.31 0.01
C LEU A 526 4.31 12.56 -1.14
N LEU A 527 3.57 13.32 -1.94
CA LEU A 527 3.04 12.91 -3.22
C LEU A 527 3.84 13.58 -4.35
N ARG A 528 3.95 12.91 -5.49
CA ARG A 528 4.51 13.46 -6.73
C ARG A 528 3.47 13.34 -7.83
N LEU A 529 3.22 14.46 -8.51
CA LEU A 529 2.36 14.49 -9.70
C LEU A 529 3.23 14.54 -10.94
N TYR A 530 3.03 13.58 -11.84
CA TYR A 530 3.72 13.49 -13.12
C TYR A 530 2.74 13.67 -14.27
N GLN A 531 3.19 14.34 -15.34
CA GLN A 531 2.61 14.20 -16.67
C GLN A 531 3.32 13.05 -17.37
N VAL A 532 2.56 12.16 -18.00
CA VAL A 532 3.09 10.95 -18.64
C VAL A 532 2.58 10.84 -20.08
N PRO A 533 3.30 10.14 -20.96
CA PRO A 533 2.81 9.83 -22.31
C PRO A 533 1.45 9.12 -22.27
N GLU A 534 0.61 9.35 -23.27
CA GLU A 534 -0.74 8.78 -23.32
C GLU A 534 -0.73 7.25 -23.29
N ASN A 535 0.26 6.58 -23.91
CA ASN A 535 0.38 5.12 -23.91
C ASN A 535 0.87 4.52 -22.57
N THR A 536 1.12 5.34 -21.54
CA THR A 536 1.57 4.83 -20.23
C THR A 536 0.51 3.89 -19.63
N PHE A 537 0.95 2.68 -19.26
CA PHE A 537 0.16 1.54 -18.76
C PHE A 537 -0.71 0.79 -19.78
N GLU A 538 -0.66 1.14 -21.06
CA GLU A 538 -1.38 0.40 -22.11
C GLU A 538 -0.56 -0.83 -22.56
N GLU A 539 0.77 -0.71 -22.62
CA GLU A 539 1.69 -1.80 -22.97
C GLU A 539 1.62 -3.01 -22.01
N ASP A 540 1.25 -2.78 -20.75
CA ASP A 540 1.13 -3.84 -19.74
C ASP A 540 -0.15 -4.69 -19.91
N GLN A 541 -1.11 -4.26 -20.74
CA GLN A 541 -2.36 -5.00 -21.00
C GLN A 541 -2.20 -6.06 -22.09
N ASP A 542 -1.43 -5.76 -23.15
CA ASP A 542 -1.23 -6.67 -24.29
C ASP A 542 -0.41 -7.93 -23.95
N GLU A 543 0.43 -7.89 -22.90
CA GLU A 543 1.23 -9.05 -22.47
C GLU A 543 0.40 -10.13 -21.74
N VAL A 544 -0.83 -9.82 -21.29
CA VAL A 544 -1.67 -10.75 -20.51
C VAL A 544 -2.62 -11.57 -21.41
N GLU A 545 -2.92 -11.12 -22.63
CA GLU A 545 -3.86 -11.80 -23.54
C GLU A 545 -3.24 -12.93 -24.38
N ALA A 546 -1.91 -13.09 -24.38
CA ALA A 546 -1.24 -14.13 -25.17
C ALA A 546 -1.18 -15.50 -24.44
N ILE A 547 -2.33 -16.10 -24.14
CA ILE A 547 -2.41 -17.54 -23.87
C ILE A 547 -2.58 -18.25 -25.22
N PRO A 548 -1.62 -19.06 -25.71
CA PRO A 548 -1.80 -19.80 -26.95
C PRO A 548 -2.90 -20.84 -26.76
N GLU A 549 -3.92 -20.80 -27.61
CA GLU A 549 -4.88 -21.91 -27.76
C GLU A 549 -4.09 -23.19 -28.10
N GLU A 550 -3.99 -24.12 -27.15
CA GLU A 550 -3.61 -25.50 -27.46
C GLU A 550 -4.71 -26.08 -28.36
N LYS A 551 -4.39 -26.24 -29.64
CA LYS A 551 -5.17 -27.06 -30.56
C LYS A 551 -5.07 -28.51 -30.10
N ASP A 552 -6.15 -29.03 -29.54
CA ASP A 552 -6.33 -30.46 -29.31
C ASP A 552 -6.36 -31.21 -30.66
N GLU A 553 -5.41 -32.12 -30.86
CA GLU A 553 -5.52 -33.29 -31.76
C GLU A 553 -5.79 -34.56 -30.95
#